data_AF-G5AUT1-F1
#
_entry.id   AF-G5AUT1-F1
#
_cell.length_a   1.000
_cell.length_b   1.000
_cell.length_c   1.000
_cell.angle_alpha   90.00
_cell.angle_beta   90.00
_cell.angle_gamma   90.00
#
_symmetry.space_group_name_H-M   'P 1'
#
loop_
_entity.id
_entity.type
_entity.pdbx_description
1 polymer ?
#
loop_
_entity_poly.entity_id
_entity_poly.type
_entity_poly.pdbx_seq_one_letter_code
_entity_poly.pdbx_strand_id
1 'polypeptide(L)'
;MKAEHEHDITIDISLWKFETSKYYVTIIDAPGHRDFIKNMITGTSQADCAVLIVAAGVGEFLAGISKNGQTREHSLLAYTLGVKQLIVGVNKMDSIEPPYSQKRYEEIVKEVSTYIKKIGYNPDTVAFVPISAHIACKFAELKEKIDRQSGKKLEDGPKFLKSGDAAMVDMVSGKPMCVESFSDYPPLGCFAVRDMRQTVAVGVIKAVDKKAAEAGKVTKSAQKAQKAK
;
A
#
# COMPACT_ATOMS: atom_id res chain seq x y z
N MET A 1 0.52 11.33 14.91
CA MET A 1 1.94 11.19 14.51
C MET A 1 2.87 10.59 15.58
N LYS A 2 3.14 11.18 16.77
CA LYS A 2 4.06 10.55 17.75
C LYS A 2 3.56 9.20 18.32
N ALA A 3 2.27 9.11 18.64
CA ALA A 3 1.67 7.88 19.19
C ALA A 3 1.48 6.75 18.14
N GLU A 4 1.36 7.08 16.85
CA GLU A 4 1.19 6.09 15.77
C GLU A 4 2.51 5.36 15.47
N HIS A 5 3.63 6.05 15.64
CA HIS A 5 4.98 5.50 15.43
C HIS A 5 5.43 4.59 16.58
N GLU A 6 4.85 4.74 17.78
CA GLU A 6 5.16 3.91 18.95
C GLU A 6 4.37 2.59 18.98
N HIS A 7 3.22 2.53 18.27
CA HIS A 7 2.33 1.38 18.30
C HIS A 7 2.21 0.63 16.96
N ASP A 8 2.86 1.09 15.89
CA ASP A 8 2.77 0.52 14.52
C ASP A 8 1.31 0.35 14.03
N ILE A 9 0.40 1.20 14.51
CA ILE A 9 -1.04 1.17 14.19
C ILE A 9 -1.48 2.60 13.85
N THR A 10 -2.23 2.76 12.75
CA THR A 10 -2.88 4.04 12.40
C THR A 10 -3.92 4.37 13.48
N ILE A 11 -3.84 5.55 14.10
CA ILE A 11 -4.72 5.97 15.20
C ILE A 11 -5.72 7.02 14.69
N ASP A 12 -5.25 8.01 13.93
CA ASP A 12 -6.07 9.07 13.37
C ASP A 12 -6.36 8.87 11.87
N ILE A 13 -7.45 9.45 11.40
CA ILE A 13 -7.79 9.42 9.97
C ILE A 13 -6.84 10.33 9.22
N SER A 14 -6.12 9.81 8.23
CA SER A 14 -5.33 10.63 7.32
C SER A 14 -6.04 10.82 5.98
N LEU A 15 -6.07 12.07 5.51
CA LEU A 15 -6.71 12.46 4.25
C LEU A 15 -5.64 12.76 3.21
N TRP A 16 -5.63 11.98 2.12
CA TRP A 16 -4.71 12.19 1.01
C TRP A 16 -5.49 12.45 -0.26
N LYS A 17 -5.05 13.41 -1.08
CA LYS A 17 -5.75 13.76 -2.32
C LYS A 17 -4.87 13.48 -3.51
N PHE A 18 -5.41 12.76 -4.48
CA PHE A 18 -4.75 12.59 -5.76
C PHE A 18 -5.79 12.63 -6.89
N GLU A 19 -5.35 13.05 -8.07
CA GLU A 19 -6.20 13.14 -9.24
C GLU A 19 -5.91 11.96 -10.17
N THR A 20 -6.98 11.28 -10.59
CA THR A 20 -6.93 10.32 -11.69
C THR A 20 -7.47 11.00 -12.95
N SER A 21 -7.37 10.34 -14.11
CA SER A 21 -7.88 10.91 -15.37
C SER A 21 -9.38 11.23 -15.38
N LYS A 22 -10.16 10.80 -14.37
CA LYS A 22 -11.61 10.95 -14.31
C LYS A 22 -12.15 11.42 -12.96
N TYR A 23 -11.42 11.17 -11.88
CA TYR A 23 -11.89 11.39 -10.51
C TYR A 23 -10.82 12.09 -9.68
N TYR A 24 -11.27 13.05 -8.87
CA TYR A 24 -10.53 13.53 -7.71
C TYR A 24 -10.77 12.54 -6.58
N VAL A 25 -9.73 11.84 -6.17
CA VAL A 25 -9.82 10.81 -5.14
C VAL A 25 -9.24 11.36 -3.85
N THR A 26 -10.02 11.29 -2.78
CA THR A 26 -9.51 11.49 -1.42
C THR A 26 -9.42 10.13 -0.74
N ILE A 27 -8.20 9.69 -0.43
CA ILE A 27 -7.96 8.51 0.40
C ILE A 27 -8.23 8.89 1.84
N ILE A 28 -9.08 8.12 2.47
CA ILE A 28 -9.35 8.16 3.91
C ILE A 28 -8.67 6.91 4.48
N ASP A 29 -7.46 7.05 5.01
CA ASP A 29 -6.82 5.93 5.69
C ASP A 29 -7.41 5.80 7.09
N ALA A 30 -8.00 4.63 7.37
CA ALA A 30 -8.76 4.37 8.58
C ALA A 30 -8.08 3.28 9.42
N PRO A 31 -8.01 3.43 10.76
CA PRO A 31 -7.47 2.43 11.66
C PRO A 31 -8.14 1.07 11.50
N GLY A 32 -7.33 0.00 11.47
CA GLY A 32 -7.84 -1.37 11.46
C GLY A 32 -8.01 -2.02 12.83
N HIS A 33 -7.53 -1.37 13.90
CA HIS A 33 -7.59 -1.94 15.25
C HIS A 33 -8.97 -1.76 15.89
N ARG A 34 -9.41 -2.76 16.66
CA ARG A 34 -10.74 -2.78 17.30
C ARG A 34 -10.99 -1.57 18.20
N ASP A 35 -9.95 -1.11 18.90
CA ASP A 35 -10.05 0.03 19.80
C ASP A 35 -10.27 1.37 19.07
N PHE A 36 -10.03 1.42 17.76
CA PHE A 36 -10.15 2.62 16.93
C PHE A 36 -11.31 2.55 15.91
N ILE A 37 -12.26 1.64 16.11
CA ILE A 37 -13.46 1.52 15.23
C ILE A 37 -14.25 2.84 15.13
N LYS A 38 -14.25 3.67 16.18
CA LYS A 38 -14.89 5.00 16.15
C LYS A 38 -14.33 5.90 15.05
N ASN A 39 -13.02 5.84 14.83
CA ASN A 39 -12.33 6.62 13.80
C ASN A 39 -12.61 6.01 12.42
N MET A 40 -12.69 4.69 12.32
CA MET A 40 -13.14 4.02 11.11
C MET A 40 -14.57 4.42 10.71
N ILE A 41 -15.52 4.50 11.65
CA ILE A 41 -16.92 4.86 11.37
C ILE A 41 -17.02 6.28 10.82
N THR A 42 -16.30 7.22 11.43
CA THR A 42 -16.33 8.63 11.00
C THR A 42 -15.71 8.80 9.60
N GLY A 43 -14.63 8.09 9.29
CA GLY A 43 -14.04 8.10 7.94
C GLY A 43 -14.88 7.38 6.88
N THR A 44 -15.41 6.20 7.22
CA THR A 44 -16.14 5.34 6.26
C THR A 44 -17.51 5.90 5.91
N SER A 45 -18.15 6.65 6.83
CA SER A 45 -19.45 7.30 6.55
C SER A 45 -19.39 8.38 5.46
N GLN A 46 -18.20 8.89 5.13
CA GLN A 46 -17.98 9.87 4.06
C GLN A 46 -17.46 9.24 2.77
N ALA A 47 -17.20 7.93 2.77
CA ALA A 47 -16.56 7.26 1.64
C ALA A 47 -17.59 6.83 0.58
N ASP A 48 -17.33 7.15 -0.69
CA ASP A 48 -18.14 6.66 -1.82
C ASP A 48 -17.81 5.20 -2.18
N CYS A 49 -16.57 4.76 -1.92
CA CYS A 49 -16.06 3.43 -2.20
C CYS A 49 -15.06 3.01 -1.12
N ALA A 50 -15.08 1.73 -0.76
CA ALA A 50 -14.14 1.13 0.18
C ALA A 50 -13.10 0.27 -0.55
N VAL A 51 -11.85 0.35 -0.12
CA VAL A 51 -10.78 -0.56 -0.54
C VAL A 51 -10.47 -1.51 0.61
N LEU A 52 -10.78 -2.77 0.42
CA LEU A 52 -10.53 -3.83 1.40
C LEU A 52 -9.24 -4.57 1.05
N ILE A 53 -8.24 -4.47 1.92
CA ILE A 53 -6.98 -5.17 1.75
C ILE A 53 -7.04 -6.54 2.43
N VAL A 54 -6.70 -7.59 1.68
CA VAL A 54 -6.69 -8.98 2.13
C VAL A 54 -5.30 -9.57 1.89
N ALA A 55 -4.66 -10.08 2.94
CA ALA A 55 -3.37 -10.73 2.79
C ALA A 55 -3.52 -12.13 2.15
N ALA A 56 -2.62 -12.48 1.24
CA ALA A 56 -2.66 -13.77 0.52
C ALA A 56 -1.95 -14.93 1.25
N GLY A 57 -1.12 -14.62 2.25
CA GLY A 57 -0.41 -15.60 3.06
C GLY A 57 -1.39 -16.55 3.79
N VAL A 58 -1.04 -17.83 3.90
CA VAL A 58 -1.97 -18.87 4.39
C VAL A 58 -2.50 -18.58 5.79
N GLY A 59 -1.62 -18.30 6.75
CA GLY A 59 -2.02 -17.99 8.14
C GLY A 59 -2.73 -16.63 8.27
N GLU A 60 -2.25 -15.62 7.56
CA GLU A 60 -2.79 -14.25 7.61
C GLU A 60 -4.21 -14.19 7.04
N PHE A 61 -4.44 -14.86 5.92
CA PHE A 61 -5.75 -14.94 5.28
C PHE A 61 -6.78 -15.60 6.20
N LEU A 62 -6.43 -16.74 6.81
CA LEU A 62 -7.31 -17.46 7.73
C LEU A 62 -7.62 -16.64 8.99
N ALA A 63 -6.63 -15.91 9.52
CA ALA A 63 -6.85 -15.00 10.64
C ALA A 63 -7.81 -13.86 10.26
N GLY A 64 -7.65 -13.27 9.07
CA GLY A 64 -8.46 -12.16 8.57
C GLY A 64 -9.93 -12.51 8.28
N ILE A 65 -10.20 -13.73 7.79
CA ILE A 65 -11.56 -14.21 7.49
C ILE A 65 -12.26 -14.88 8.69
N SER A 66 -11.53 -15.11 9.78
CA SER A 66 -12.07 -15.70 11.00
C SER A 66 -13.22 -14.88 11.60
N LYS A 67 -13.97 -15.45 12.56
CA LYS A 67 -15.08 -14.74 13.23
C LYS A 67 -14.66 -13.43 13.88
N ASN A 68 -13.41 -13.35 14.34
CA ASN A 68 -12.80 -12.19 14.98
C ASN A 68 -11.83 -11.45 14.04
N GLY A 69 -11.87 -11.76 12.75
CA GLY A 69 -10.95 -11.21 11.77
C GLY A 69 -11.34 -9.80 11.33
N GLN A 70 -10.35 -8.94 11.20
CA GLN A 70 -10.54 -7.54 10.84
C GLN A 70 -11.16 -7.37 9.44
N THR A 71 -10.75 -8.19 8.46
CA THR A 71 -11.31 -8.15 7.09
C THR A 71 -12.83 -8.34 7.12
N ARG A 72 -13.31 -9.21 8.01
CA ARG A 72 -14.72 -9.53 8.19
C ARG A 72 -15.49 -8.39 8.87
N GLU A 73 -14.95 -7.84 9.96
CA GLU A 73 -15.54 -6.70 10.66
C GLU A 73 -15.59 -5.45 9.77
N HIS A 74 -14.50 -5.11 9.08
CA HIS A 74 -14.43 -3.92 8.23
C HIS A 74 -15.38 -3.99 7.03
N SER A 75 -15.51 -5.17 6.39
CA SER A 75 -16.44 -5.34 5.27
C SER A 75 -17.90 -5.13 5.68
N LEU A 76 -18.26 -5.61 6.88
CA LEU A 76 -19.61 -5.45 7.44
C LEU A 76 -19.88 -4.00 7.83
N LEU A 77 -18.92 -3.33 8.46
CA LEU A 77 -19.02 -1.92 8.83
C LEU A 77 -19.17 -1.04 7.59
N ALA A 78 -18.35 -1.26 6.56
CA ALA A 78 -18.46 -0.51 5.30
C ALA A 78 -19.85 -0.62 4.67
N TYR A 79 -20.43 -1.83 4.66
CA TYR A 79 -21.77 -2.03 4.10
C TYR A 79 -22.86 -1.35 4.94
N THR A 80 -22.75 -1.45 6.25
CA THR A 80 -23.72 -0.87 7.21
C THR A 80 -23.70 0.65 7.16
N LEU A 81 -22.54 1.25 6.90
CA LEU A 81 -22.36 2.70 6.75
C LEU A 81 -22.76 3.22 5.37
N GLY A 82 -23.25 2.36 4.47
CA GLY A 82 -23.82 2.75 3.19
C GLY A 82 -22.84 2.72 2.01
N VAL A 83 -21.61 2.24 2.21
CA VAL A 83 -20.62 2.11 1.13
C VAL A 83 -20.98 0.90 0.28
N LYS A 84 -21.61 1.13 -0.87
CA LYS A 84 -22.07 0.05 -1.77
C LYS A 84 -20.99 -0.41 -2.76
N GLN A 85 -19.97 0.40 -2.99
CA GLN A 85 -18.86 0.10 -3.90
C GLN A 85 -17.67 -0.42 -3.12
N LEU A 86 -17.21 -1.63 -3.45
CA LEU A 86 -16.10 -2.29 -2.78
C LEU A 86 -15.07 -2.74 -3.82
N ILE A 87 -13.79 -2.49 -3.51
CA ILE A 87 -12.65 -3.03 -4.25
C ILE A 87 -11.86 -3.90 -3.28
N VAL A 88 -11.47 -5.10 -3.70
CA VAL A 88 -10.68 -6.03 -2.87
C VAL A 88 -9.26 -6.12 -3.41
N GLY A 89 -8.29 -5.64 -2.65
CA GLY A 89 -6.86 -5.77 -2.95
C GLY A 89 -6.27 -7.01 -2.27
N VAL A 90 -5.94 -8.04 -3.05
CA VAL A 90 -5.26 -9.24 -2.55
C VAL A 90 -3.76 -8.97 -2.48
N ASN A 91 -3.27 -8.62 -1.29
CA ASN A 91 -1.90 -8.18 -1.03
C ASN A 91 -0.96 -9.33 -0.65
N LYS A 92 0.35 -9.10 -0.72
CA LYS A 92 1.42 -10.07 -0.44
C LYS A 92 1.38 -11.30 -1.37
N MET A 93 0.99 -11.10 -2.63
CA MET A 93 1.00 -12.19 -3.63
C MET A 93 2.39 -12.78 -3.89
N ASP A 94 3.44 -12.04 -3.55
CA ASP A 94 4.84 -12.45 -3.61
C ASP A 94 5.25 -13.44 -2.51
N SER A 95 4.59 -13.39 -1.33
CA SER A 95 4.97 -14.21 -0.17
C SER A 95 4.35 -15.61 -0.17
N ILE A 96 3.61 -15.95 -1.23
CA ILE A 96 2.95 -17.25 -1.40
C ILE A 96 3.99 -18.25 -1.93
N GLU A 97 3.82 -19.53 -1.61
CA GLU A 97 4.61 -20.62 -2.19
C GLU A 97 3.70 -21.48 -3.10
N PRO A 98 3.90 -21.50 -4.43
CA PRO A 98 4.85 -20.70 -5.22
C PRO A 98 4.45 -19.21 -5.33
N PRO A 99 5.41 -18.28 -5.52
CA PRO A 99 5.13 -16.85 -5.64
C PRO A 99 4.17 -16.55 -6.79
N TYR A 100 3.24 -15.62 -6.58
CA TYR A 100 2.22 -15.23 -7.56
C TYR A 100 1.35 -16.41 -8.04
N SER A 101 1.07 -17.38 -7.16
CA SER A 101 0.20 -18.52 -7.47
C SER A 101 -1.23 -18.09 -7.81
N GLN A 102 -1.64 -18.33 -9.05
CA GLN A 102 -3.01 -18.12 -9.51
C GLN A 102 -4.02 -18.97 -8.73
N LYS A 103 -3.67 -20.22 -8.42
CA LYS A 103 -4.52 -21.13 -7.65
C LYS A 103 -4.90 -20.54 -6.29
N ARG A 104 -3.93 -19.91 -5.61
CA ARG A 104 -4.17 -19.27 -4.32
C ARG A 104 -5.05 -18.03 -4.45
N TYR A 105 -4.82 -17.22 -5.49
CA TYR A 105 -5.66 -16.06 -5.77
C TYR A 105 -7.12 -16.46 -6.00
N GLU A 106 -7.38 -17.47 -6.83
CA GLU A 106 -8.73 -17.97 -7.11
C GLU A 106 -9.43 -18.52 -5.86
N GLU A 107 -8.69 -19.21 -4.99
CA GLU A 107 -9.19 -19.67 -3.69
C GLU A 107 -9.65 -18.50 -2.82
N ILE A 108 -8.80 -17.47 -2.66
CA ILE A 108 -9.11 -16.26 -1.89
C ILE A 108 -10.31 -15.54 -2.49
N VAL A 109 -10.35 -15.35 -3.81
CA VAL A 109 -11.46 -14.69 -4.50
C VAL A 109 -12.76 -15.46 -4.24
N LYS A 110 -12.76 -16.79 -4.30
CA LYS A 110 -13.96 -17.61 -4.07
C LYS A 110 -14.47 -17.50 -2.63
N GLU A 111 -13.57 -17.57 -1.65
CA GLU A 111 -13.94 -17.46 -0.24
C GLU A 111 -14.43 -16.07 0.12
N VAL A 112 -13.70 -15.03 -0.29
CA VAL A 112 -14.08 -13.63 -0.04
C VAL A 112 -15.37 -13.30 -0.78
N SER A 113 -15.57 -13.76 -2.02
CA SER A 113 -16.83 -13.57 -2.76
C SER A 113 -18.03 -14.19 -2.05
N THR A 114 -17.86 -15.39 -1.49
CA THR A 114 -18.91 -16.04 -0.69
C THR A 114 -19.24 -15.23 0.56
N TYR A 115 -18.21 -14.63 1.16
CA TYR A 115 -18.36 -13.84 2.37
C TYR A 115 -19.04 -12.48 2.12
N ILE A 116 -18.57 -11.70 1.14
CA ILE A 116 -19.17 -10.40 0.78
C ILE A 116 -20.61 -10.54 0.29
N LYS A 117 -20.94 -11.66 -0.38
CA LYS A 117 -22.31 -12.00 -0.77
C LYS A 117 -23.23 -12.21 0.43
N LYS A 118 -22.72 -12.79 1.52
CA LYS A 118 -23.48 -12.94 2.79
C LYS A 118 -23.71 -11.59 3.48
N ILE A 119 -22.78 -10.65 3.34
CA ILE A 119 -22.93 -9.29 3.89
C ILE A 119 -23.99 -8.50 3.11
N GLY A 120 -24.06 -8.69 1.79
CA GLY A 120 -25.02 -8.02 0.91
C GLY A 120 -24.42 -7.38 -0.33
N TYR A 121 -23.09 -7.45 -0.52
CA TYR A 121 -22.46 -6.99 -1.75
C TYR A 121 -22.71 -7.94 -2.91
N ASN A 122 -22.81 -7.40 -4.13
CA ASN A 122 -22.80 -8.20 -5.33
C ASN A 122 -21.35 -8.52 -5.74
N PRO A 123 -20.89 -9.79 -5.71
CA PRO A 123 -19.52 -10.14 -6.07
C PRO A 123 -19.16 -9.77 -7.51
N ASP A 124 -20.14 -9.73 -8.43
CA ASP A 124 -19.90 -9.40 -9.85
C ASP A 124 -19.50 -7.93 -10.06
N THR A 125 -19.87 -7.04 -9.12
CA THR A 125 -19.51 -5.62 -9.18
C THR A 125 -18.22 -5.31 -8.43
N VAL A 126 -17.69 -6.26 -7.67
CA VAL A 126 -16.51 -6.07 -6.83
C VAL A 126 -15.27 -6.45 -7.63
N ALA A 127 -14.35 -5.49 -7.80
CA ALA A 127 -13.08 -5.74 -8.45
C ALA A 127 -12.11 -6.40 -7.47
N PHE A 128 -11.60 -7.57 -7.83
CA PHE A 128 -10.48 -8.21 -7.14
C PHE A 128 -9.18 -7.88 -7.88
N VAL A 129 -8.20 -7.33 -7.16
CA VAL A 129 -6.92 -6.90 -7.74
C VAL A 129 -5.78 -7.57 -6.98
N PRO A 130 -4.97 -8.43 -7.61
CA PRO A 130 -3.76 -8.95 -7.00
C PRO A 130 -2.71 -7.84 -6.92
N ILE A 131 -2.26 -7.53 -5.72
CA ILE A 131 -1.24 -6.53 -5.45
C ILE A 131 -0.09 -7.14 -4.65
N SER A 132 1.08 -6.55 -4.78
CA SER A 132 2.22 -6.82 -3.92
C SER A 132 2.92 -5.50 -3.65
N ALA A 133 3.12 -5.20 -2.37
CA ALA A 133 3.92 -4.06 -1.96
C ALA A 133 5.44 -4.36 -1.99
N HIS A 134 5.84 -5.60 -2.27
CA HIS A 134 7.25 -5.99 -2.32
C HIS A 134 7.76 -5.93 -3.76
N ILE A 135 8.58 -4.92 -4.04
CA ILE A 135 9.22 -4.75 -5.33
C ILE A 135 10.71 -4.99 -5.14
N ALA A 136 11.26 -5.89 -5.97
CA ALA A 136 12.69 -6.11 -6.01
C ALA A 136 13.39 -4.83 -6.47
N CYS A 137 14.19 -4.25 -5.59
CA CYS A 137 15.04 -3.10 -5.88
C CYS A 137 16.50 -3.53 -5.86
N LYS A 138 17.28 -3.00 -6.80
CA LYS A 138 18.74 -3.13 -6.81
C LYS A 138 19.33 -1.85 -6.27
N PHE A 139 20.31 -1.96 -5.38
CA PHE A 139 21.18 -0.85 -5.03
C PHE A 139 22.15 -0.62 -6.19
N ALA A 140 22.00 0.50 -6.89
CA ALA A 140 22.82 0.82 -8.05
C ALA A 140 24.17 1.38 -7.61
N GLU A 141 24.17 2.39 -6.74
CA GLU A 141 25.39 3.05 -6.31
C GLU A 141 25.26 3.55 -4.86
N LEU A 142 26.27 3.26 -4.04
CA LEU A 142 26.41 3.79 -2.70
C LEU A 142 27.11 5.15 -2.80
N LYS A 143 26.36 6.25 -2.76
CA LYS A 143 26.92 7.59 -2.95
C LYS A 143 27.80 8.01 -1.79
N GLU A 144 27.24 7.98 -0.58
CA GLU A 144 27.90 8.57 0.58
C GLU A 144 27.55 7.81 1.85
N LYS A 145 28.54 7.59 2.72
CA LYS A 145 28.34 7.14 4.09
C LYS A 145 28.14 8.33 5.01
N ILE A 146 27.12 8.26 5.84
CA ILE A 146 26.70 9.32 6.75
C ILE A 146 26.77 8.81 8.19
N ASP A 147 27.23 9.66 9.10
CA ASP A 147 27.16 9.38 10.53
C ASP A 147 25.71 9.50 11.02
N ARG A 148 25.21 8.45 11.68
CA ARG A 148 23.82 8.35 12.13
C ARG A 148 23.45 9.45 13.14
N GLN A 149 24.40 9.89 13.97
CA GLN A 149 24.14 10.86 15.03
C GLN A 149 24.32 12.30 14.56
N SER A 150 25.41 12.59 13.85
CA SER A 150 25.72 13.97 13.45
C SER A 150 25.20 14.34 12.05
N GLY A 151 24.77 13.38 11.25
CA GLY A 151 24.33 13.61 9.86
C GLY A 151 25.46 14.07 8.93
N LYS A 152 26.72 14.04 9.39
CA LYS A 152 27.89 14.45 8.61
C LYS A 152 28.32 13.31 7.69
N LYS A 153 28.79 13.69 6.49
CA LYS A 153 29.41 12.77 5.54
C LYS A 153 30.73 12.26 6.12
N LEU A 154 30.89 10.95 6.16
CA LEU A 154 32.10 10.27 6.62
C LEU A 154 33.00 9.89 5.44
N GLU A 155 32.41 9.32 4.39
CA GLU A 155 33.12 8.75 3.26
C GLU A 155 32.27 8.84 2.00
N ASP A 156 32.87 9.26 0.88
CA ASP A 156 32.24 9.28 -0.43
C ASP A 156 32.55 7.95 -1.15
N GLY A 157 31.52 7.26 -1.63
CA GLY A 157 31.65 6.00 -2.37
C GLY A 157 32.08 4.77 -1.56
N PRO A 158 31.44 4.42 -0.42
CA PRO A 158 31.85 3.26 0.38
C PRO A 158 31.65 1.94 -0.39
N LYS A 159 32.62 1.01 -0.30
CA LYS A 159 32.52 -0.31 -0.96
C LYS A 159 31.50 -1.26 -0.33
N PHE A 160 31.22 -1.11 0.96
CA PHE A 160 30.22 -1.89 1.70
C PHE A 160 29.71 -1.09 2.90
N LEU A 161 28.50 -1.42 3.36
CA LEU A 161 27.89 -0.86 4.56
C LEU A 161 27.75 -1.95 5.63
N LYS A 162 27.91 -1.57 6.90
CA LYS A 162 27.72 -2.46 8.05
C LYS A 162 26.46 -2.09 8.84
N SER A 163 26.02 -3.00 9.70
CA SER A 163 24.91 -2.73 10.62
C SER A 163 25.24 -1.50 11.49
N GLY A 164 24.31 -0.55 11.54
CA GLY A 164 24.46 0.71 12.26
C GLY A 164 24.93 1.90 11.41
N ASP A 165 25.43 1.66 10.19
CA ASP A 165 25.80 2.72 9.26
C ASP A 165 24.57 3.36 8.61
N ALA A 166 24.63 4.67 8.33
CA ALA A 166 23.68 5.37 7.46
C ALA A 166 24.37 5.70 6.14
N ALA A 167 23.62 5.72 5.04
CA ALA A 167 24.17 6.06 3.73
C ALA A 167 23.12 6.69 2.80
N MET A 168 23.59 7.47 1.83
CA MET A 168 22.82 7.83 0.64
C MET A 168 23.11 6.84 -0.47
N VAL A 169 22.04 6.27 -1.03
CA VAL A 169 22.12 5.18 -1.99
C VAL A 169 21.14 5.43 -3.13
N ASP A 170 21.62 5.23 -4.35
CA ASP A 170 20.77 5.21 -5.53
C ASP A 170 20.18 3.82 -5.72
N MET A 171 18.86 3.77 -5.85
CA MET A 171 18.12 2.53 -5.97
C MET A 171 17.39 2.48 -7.31
N VAL A 172 17.47 1.34 -7.98
CA VAL A 172 16.75 1.07 -9.22
C VAL A 172 15.73 -0.03 -8.98
N SER A 173 14.45 0.29 -9.15
CA SER A 173 13.36 -0.67 -9.05
C SER A 173 13.35 -1.60 -10.26
N GLY A 174 13.28 -2.92 -10.05
CA GLY A 174 13.19 -3.90 -11.12
C GLY A 174 11.81 -3.98 -11.78
N LYS A 175 10.77 -3.44 -11.14
CA LYS A 175 9.41 -3.31 -11.68
C LYS A 175 8.95 -1.85 -11.60
N PRO A 176 8.00 -1.41 -12.45
CA PRO A 176 7.41 -0.08 -12.34
C PRO A 176 6.84 0.16 -10.93
N MET A 177 7.27 1.25 -10.29
CA MET A 177 6.88 1.66 -8.95
C MET A 177 6.57 3.15 -8.96
N CYS A 178 5.56 3.57 -8.20
CA CYS A 178 5.31 4.98 -7.91
C CYS A 178 5.82 5.28 -6.51
N VAL A 179 6.81 6.15 -6.41
CA VAL A 179 7.35 6.69 -5.15
C VAL A 179 7.53 8.19 -5.31
N GLU A 180 7.49 8.90 -4.20
CA GLU A 180 7.68 10.35 -4.14
C GLU A 180 8.78 10.70 -3.13
N SER A 181 9.29 11.93 -3.20
CA SER A 181 10.24 12.40 -2.19
C SER A 181 9.54 12.48 -0.83
N PHE A 182 10.27 12.20 0.25
CA PHE A 182 9.73 12.29 1.60
C PHE A 182 9.31 13.72 1.95
N SER A 183 9.99 14.73 1.40
CA SER A 183 9.65 16.14 1.59
C SER A 183 8.33 16.52 0.93
N ASP A 184 8.05 15.99 -0.26
CA ASP A 184 6.82 16.28 -1.00
C ASP A 184 5.64 15.42 -0.49
N TYR A 185 5.90 14.13 -0.26
CA TYR A 185 4.89 13.15 0.13
C TYR A 185 5.46 12.12 1.13
N PRO A 186 5.48 12.44 2.44
CA PRO A 186 6.08 11.59 3.48
C PRO A 186 5.65 10.10 3.47
N PRO A 187 4.36 9.76 3.24
CA PRO A 187 3.95 8.34 3.24
C PRO A 187 4.50 7.53 2.07
N LEU A 188 4.72 8.17 0.92
CA LEU A 188 5.28 7.52 -0.27
C LEU A 188 6.81 7.59 -0.30
N GLY A 189 7.41 8.38 0.60
CA GLY A 189 8.84 8.54 0.75
C GLY A 189 9.48 7.62 1.79
N CYS A 190 8.71 6.95 2.65
CA CYS A 190 9.22 5.98 3.62
C CYS A 190 9.22 4.57 3.04
N PHE A 191 10.33 3.84 3.19
CA PHE A 191 10.42 2.45 2.76
C PHE A 191 11.25 1.60 3.71
N ALA A 192 10.95 0.30 3.72
CA ALA A 192 11.73 -0.71 4.40
C ALA A 192 12.36 -1.65 3.37
N VAL A 193 13.67 -1.88 3.47
CA VAL A 193 14.38 -2.87 2.68
C VAL A 193 14.35 -4.18 3.44
N ARG A 194 13.91 -5.24 2.77
CA ARG A 194 13.84 -6.58 3.36
C ARG A 194 14.63 -7.57 2.51
N ASP A 195 15.33 -8.48 3.17
CA ASP A 195 16.01 -9.62 2.54
C ASP A 195 15.56 -10.90 3.25
N MET A 196 15.16 -11.92 2.47
CA MET A 196 14.69 -13.23 2.96
C MET A 196 13.86 -13.23 4.26
N ARG A 197 12.92 -12.27 4.38
CA ARG A 197 11.98 -12.02 5.51
C ARG A 197 12.50 -11.17 6.68
N GLN A 198 13.77 -10.79 6.69
CA GLN A 198 14.33 -9.86 7.68
C GLN A 198 14.37 -8.43 7.12
N THR A 199 14.02 -7.45 7.94
CA THR A 199 14.19 -6.03 7.58
C THR A 199 15.66 -5.66 7.78
N VAL A 200 16.36 -5.38 6.68
CA VAL A 200 17.80 -5.08 6.68
C VAL A 200 18.08 -3.59 6.80
N ALA A 201 17.17 -2.74 6.34
CA ALA A 201 17.28 -1.29 6.45
C ALA A 201 15.91 -0.61 6.41
N VAL A 202 15.86 0.62 6.93
CA VAL A 202 14.73 1.54 6.79
C VAL A 202 15.28 2.84 6.23
N GLY A 203 14.58 3.44 5.27
CA GLY A 203 15.06 4.61 4.55
C GLY A 203 13.95 5.60 4.22
N VAL A 204 14.38 6.82 3.91
CA VAL A 204 13.54 7.89 3.38
C VAL A 204 14.07 8.33 2.02
N ILE A 205 13.17 8.56 1.08
CA ILE A 205 13.49 8.97 -0.29
C ILE A 205 13.79 10.47 -0.30
N LYS A 206 15.01 10.85 -0.70
CA LYS A 206 15.39 12.26 -0.86
C LYS A 206 14.97 12.83 -2.20
N ALA A 207 15.12 12.07 -3.27
CA ALA A 207 14.81 12.48 -4.63
C ALA A 207 14.38 11.27 -5.46
N VAL A 208 13.57 11.51 -6.48
CA VAL A 208 13.08 10.49 -7.43
C VAL A 208 13.29 10.98 -8.85
N ASP A 209 14.06 10.24 -9.64
CA ASP A 209 14.12 10.44 -11.09
C ASP A 209 12.88 9.83 -11.72
N LYS A 210 11.87 10.67 -11.96
CA LYS A 210 10.60 10.23 -12.56
C LYS A 210 10.86 9.81 -14.01
N LYS A 211 10.44 8.58 -14.36
CA LYS A 211 10.47 8.12 -15.75
C LYS A 211 9.71 9.14 -16.61
N ALA A 212 10.30 9.55 -17.73
CA ALA A 212 9.67 10.46 -18.68
C ALA A 212 8.24 9.98 -18.98
N ALA A 213 7.27 10.90 -18.90
CA ALA A 213 5.87 10.60 -19.07
C ALA A 213 5.60 10.12 -20.50
N GLU A 214 5.73 8.82 -20.75
CA GLU A 214 5.07 8.19 -21.88
C GLU A 214 3.57 8.38 -21.68
N ALA A 215 2.90 9.00 -22.65
CA ALA A 215 1.46 9.18 -22.61
C ALA A 215 0.80 7.82 -22.42
N GLY A 216 0.40 7.51 -21.18
CA GLY A 216 -0.27 6.26 -20.84
C GLY A 216 -1.49 6.10 -21.73
N LYS A 217 -1.89 4.85 -22.03
CA LYS A 217 -3.06 4.58 -22.88
C LYS A 217 -4.26 5.37 -22.40
N VAL A 218 -4.58 6.44 -23.12
CA VAL A 218 -5.67 7.34 -22.78
C VAL A 218 -6.97 6.63 -23.12
N THR A 219 -7.80 6.38 -22.11
CA THR A 219 -9.11 5.77 -22.34
C THR A 219 -9.96 6.65 -23.27
N LYS A 220 -10.83 6.06 -24.10
CA LYS A 220 -11.72 6.82 -25.00
C LYS A 220 -12.53 7.90 -24.25
N SER A 221 -12.87 7.65 -22.99
CA SER A 221 -13.55 8.62 -22.14
C SER A 221 -12.66 9.82 -21.79
N ALA A 222 -11.38 9.59 -21.48
CA ALA A 222 -10.42 10.65 -21.18
C ALA A 222 -10.11 11.51 -22.42
N GLN A 223 -10.07 10.91 -23.62
CA GLN A 223 -9.94 11.65 -24.88
C GLN A 223 -11.15 12.55 -25.16
N LYS A 224 -12.38 12.09 -24.84
CA LYS A 224 -13.58 12.91 -24.96
C LYS A 224 -13.61 14.08 -23.97
N ALA A 225 -13.18 13.86 -22.73
CA ALA A 225 -13.10 14.91 -21.71
C ALA A 225 -12.05 15.98 -22.04
N GLN A 226 -10.90 15.59 -22.59
CA GLN A 226 -9.85 16.53 -23.01
C GLN A 226 -10.25 17.39 -24.22
N LYS A 227 -11.14 16.90 -25.09
CA LYS A 227 -11.66 17.67 -26.25
C LYS A 227 -12.82 18.61 -25.89
N ALA A 228 -13.36 18.52 -24.68
CA ALA A 228 -14.47 19.34 -24.21
C ALA A 228 -14.02 20.58 -23.40
N LYS A 229 -12.71 20.77 -23.24
CA LYS A 229 -12.06 22.02 -22.87
C LYS A 229 -11.56 22.72 -24.13
#